data_AF-R6ID43-F1
#
_entry.id   AF-R6ID43-F1
#
_cell.length_a   1.000
_cell.length_b   1.000
_cell.length_c   1.000
_cell.angle_alpha   90.00
_cell.angle_beta   90.00
_cell.angle_gamma   90.00
#
_symmetry.space_group_name_H-M   'P 1'
#
loop_
_entity.id
_entity.type
_entity.pdbx_description
1 polymer ?
#
loop_
_entity_poly.entity_id
_entity_poly.type
_entity_poly.pdbx_seq_one_letter_code
_entity_poly.pdbx_strand_id
1 'polypeptide(L)'
;MVQLSKPQPVKQTSYKDMAEQFFTMPQPPRQAEFNFITSASFKAFGSYKIYPDNVYIFRSLLKRWNAFCGGLVLEENNLEEHLAQAVKVTGYNLSLQQYSVGGAPIDAFKGRYRLLFRGTQSQNRIAALLAAYAEYAGIGVKTALGMGGVKISFLP
;
A
#
# COMPACT_ATOMS: atom_id res chain seq x y z
N MET A 1 33.77 3.33 13.05
CA MET A 1 33.07 2.56 12.01
C MET A 1 31.85 1.90 12.64
N VAL A 2 30.63 2.22 12.20
CA VAL A 2 29.43 1.48 12.65
C VAL A 2 29.33 0.24 11.77
N GLN A 3 29.63 -0.94 12.32
CA GLN A 3 29.35 -2.20 11.65
C GLN A 3 27.85 -2.46 11.75
N LEU A 4 27.15 -2.32 10.62
CA LEU A 4 25.78 -2.79 10.52
C LEU A 4 25.82 -4.32 10.56
N SER A 5 25.15 -4.92 11.54
CA SER A 5 24.93 -6.37 11.60
C SER A 5 24.19 -6.84 10.35
N LYS A 6 24.37 -8.11 9.97
CA LYS A 6 23.62 -8.69 8.84
C LYS A 6 22.13 -8.43 9.03
N PRO A 7 21.41 -7.93 8.00
CA PRO A 7 19.98 -7.71 8.11
C PRO A 7 19.29 -9.04 8.39
N GLN A 8 18.46 -9.07 9.44
CA GLN A 8 17.62 -10.22 9.77
C GLN A 8 16.19 -9.97 9.27
N PRO A 9 15.53 -10.97 8.67
CA PRO A 9 14.13 -10.84 8.27
C PRO A 9 13.24 -10.67 9.50
N VAL A 10 12.56 -9.53 9.61
CA VAL A 10 11.60 -9.25 10.69
C VAL A 10 10.22 -9.85 10.39
N LYS A 11 9.88 -10.03 9.11
CA LYS A 11 8.60 -10.59 8.65
C LYS A 11 8.80 -11.22 7.27
N GLN A 12 8.26 -12.42 7.06
CA GLN A 12 8.33 -13.14 5.79
C GLN A 12 7.04 -13.95 5.57
N THR A 13 6.57 -13.99 4.33
CA THR A 13 5.46 -14.85 3.88
C THR A 13 5.59 -15.06 2.36
N SER A 14 4.88 -16.04 1.81
CA SER A 14 4.78 -16.22 0.35
C SER A 14 3.54 -15.53 -0.22
N TYR A 15 3.55 -15.26 -1.53
CA TYR A 15 2.36 -14.76 -2.24
C TYR A 15 1.18 -15.71 -2.12
N LYS A 16 1.44 -17.02 -2.17
CA LYS A 16 0.42 -18.06 -2.01
C LYS A 16 -0.21 -18.01 -0.62
N ASP A 17 0.60 -18.00 0.44
CA ASP A 17 0.10 -18.01 1.82
C ASP A 17 -0.69 -16.74 2.12
N MET A 18 -0.24 -15.59 1.62
CA MET A 18 -0.97 -14.33 1.78
C MET A 18 -2.31 -14.37 1.04
N ALA A 19 -2.34 -14.85 -0.21
CA ALA A 19 -3.58 -14.99 -0.94
C ALA A 19 -4.55 -15.96 -0.23
N GLU A 20 -4.06 -17.15 0.12
CA GLU A 20 -4.85 -18.17 0.82
C GLU A 20 -5.45 -17.61 2.11
N GLN A 21 -4.66 -16.92 2.94
CA GLN A 21 -5.14 -16.26 4.15
C GLN A 21 -6.34 -15.32 3.90
N PHE A 22 -6.21 -14.37 2.96
CA PHE A 22 -7.26 -13.36 2.74
C PHE A 22 -8.47 -13.88 1.94
N PHE A 23 -8.29 -14.86 1.07
CA PHE A 23 -9.39 -15.43 0.30
C PHE A 23 -10.21 -16.46 1.09
N THR A 24 -9.59 -17.17 2.05
CA THR A 24 -10.27 -18.22 2.82
C THR A 24 -10.79 -17.76 4.18
N MET A 25 -10.31 -16.63 4.72
CA MET A 25 -10.76 -16.17 6.03
C MET A 25 -12.29 -16.02 6.10
N PRO A 26 -12.96 -16.46 7.19
CA PRO A 26 -14.42 -16.43 7.28
C PRO A 26 -15.00 -15.03 7.09
N GLN A 27 -14.34 -14.02 7.66
CA GLN A 27 -14.75 -12.62 7.59
C GLN A 27 -13.54 -11.74 7.27
N PRO A 28 -13.49 -11.06 6.11
CA PRO A 28 -12.40 -10.13 5.81
C PRO A 28 -12.44 -8.93 6.77
N PRO A 29 -11.30 -8.28 7.04
CA PRO A 29 -11.26 -7.04 7.81
C PRO A 29 -12.23 -6.01 7.24
N ARG A 30 -12.85 -5.21 8.10
CA ARG A 30 -13.74 -4.14 7.66
C ARG A 30 -13.01 -2.83 7.46
N GLN A 31 -11.87 -2.64 8.11
CA GLN A 31 -11.13 -1.39 8.05
C GLN A 31 -9.62 -1.65 8.13
N ALA A 32 -8.84 -0.78 7.48
CA ALA A 32 -7.39 -0.76 7.55
C ALA A 32 -6.88 0.66 7.80
N GLU A 33 -5.92 0.80 8.72
CA GLU A 33 -5.11 2.00 8.88
C GLU A 33 -3.76 1.81 8.18
N PHE A 34 -3.46 2.72 7.26
CA PHE A 34 -2.18 2.86 6.59
C PHE A 34 -1.39 3.93 7.33
N ASN A 35 -0.35 3.52 8.05
CA ASN A 35 0.59 4.43 8.69
C ASN A 35 1.86 4.54 7.84
N PHE A 36 1.96 5.59 7.03
CA PHE A 36 3.13 5.89 6.22
C PHE A 36 4.28 6.34 7.13
N ILE A 37 5.21 5.43 7.41
CA ILE A 37 6.37 5.66 8.30
C ILE A 37 7.52 6.39 7.61
N THR A 38 7.50 6.44 6.28
CA THR A 38 8.40 7.24 5.43
C THR A 38 7.56 8.09 4.47
N SER A 39 8.14 9.16 3.92
CA SER A 39 7.47 10.01 2.94
C SER A 39 7.01 9.20 1.73
N ALA A 40 5.76 9.39 1.32
CA ALA A 40 5.14 8.70 0.19
C ALA A 40 4.54 9.72 -0.79
N SER A 41 4.61 9.40 -2.08
CA SER A 41 4.05 10.24 -3.14
C SER A 41 3.73 9.38 -4.36
N PHE A 42 2.90 9.93 -5.25
CA PHE A 42 2.60 9.36 -6.55
C PHE A 42 2.97 10.36 -7.64
N LYS A 43 3.41 9.89 -8.80
CA LYS A 43 3.66 10.76 -9.95
C LYS A 43 2.51 10.64 -10.94
N ALA A 44 1.87 11.77 -11.26
CA ALA A 44 0.74 11.84 -12.18
C ALA A 44 0.81 13.16 -12.96
N PHE A 45 0.61 13.12 -14.28
CA PHE A 45 0.58 14.34 -15.12
C PHE A 45 1.76 15.30 -14.88
N GLY A 46 2.96 14.76 -14.69
CA GLY A 46 4.18 15.54 -14.45
C GLY A 46 4.40 16.02 -13.01
N SER A 47 3.41 15.93 -12.12
CA SER A 47 3.48 16.40 -10.74
C SER A 47 3.49 15.28 -9.71
N TYR A 48 3.93 15.61 -8.49
CA TYR A 48 3.90 14.72 -7.34
C TYR A 48 2.65 14.97 -6.51
N LYS A 49 1.99 13.90 -6.08
CA LYS A 49 0.78 13.99 -5.24
C LYS A 49 1.15 14.15 -3.78
N ILE A 50 0.62 15.19 -3.15
CA ILE A 50 0.81 15.53 -1.74
C ILE A 50 -0.26 14.93 -0.82
N TYR A 51 -1.17 14.13 -1.35
CA TYR A 51 -2.24 13.48 -0.59
C TYR A 51 -2.42 12.03 -1.08
N PRO A 52 -2.73 11.07 -0.18
CA PRO A 52 -3.02 9.70 -0.56
C PRO A 52 -4.24 9.63 -1.48
N ASP A 53 -4.11 8.93 -2.60
CA ASP A 53 -5.18 8.72 -3.56
C ASP A 53 -5.41 7.21 -3.72
N ASN A 54 -6.63 6.76 -3.45
CA ASN A 54 -6.98 5.34 -3.42
C ASN A 54 -6.69 4.65 -4.75
N VAL A 55 -6.97 5.30 -5.89
CA VAL A 55 -6.70 4.72 -7.21
C VAL A 55 -5.19 4.52 -7.38
N TYR A 56 -4.38 5.48 -6.95
CA TYR A 56 -2.92 5.39 -7.05
C TYR A 56 -2.32 4.40 -6.03
N ILE A 57 -2.90 4.27 -4.84
CA ILE A 57 -2.53 3.24 -3.86
C ILE A 57 -2.75 1.86 -4.47
N PHE A 58 -3.97 1.55 -4.91
CA PHE A 58 -4.30 0.22 -5.44
C PHE A 58 -3.52 -0.08 -6.73
N ARG A 59 -3.42 0.87 -7.65
CA ARG A 59 -2.60 0.70 -8.86
C ARG A 59 -1.12 0.44 -8.55
N SER A 60 -0.54 1.14 -7.58
CA SER A 60 0.84 0.91 -7.16
C SER A 60 1.04 -0.50 -6.61
N LEU A 61 0.07 -1.01 -5.85
CA LEU A 61 0.12 -2.33 -5.22
C LEU A 61 -0.16 -3.45 -6.23
N LEU A 62 -1.20 -3.32 -7.05
CA LEU A 62 -1.54 -4.24 -8.14
C LEU A 62 -0.38 -4.43 -9.11
N LYS A 63 0.24 -3.32 -9.56
CA LYS A 63 1.41 -3.38 -10.44
C LYS A 63 2.54 -4.22 -9.85
N ARG A 64 2.83 -4.06 -8.55
CA ARG A 64 3.89 -4.82 -7.87
C ARG A 64 3.46 -6.26 -7.58
N TRP A 65 2.21 -6.49 -7.22
CA TRP A 65 1.70 -7.83 -6.96
C TRP A 65 1.79 -8.67 -8.24
N ASN A 66 1.21 -8.18 -9.33
CA ASN A 66 1.16 -8.91 -10.60
C ASN A 66 2.56 -9.14 -11.19
N ALA A 67 3.51 -8.23 -10.96
CA ALA A 67 4.89 -8.40 -11.42
C ALA A 67 5.67 -9.54 -10.72
N PHE A 68 5.30 -9.89 -9.48
CA PHE A 68 6.11 -10.77 -8.64
C PHE A 68 5.36 -12.00 -8.09
N CYS A 69 4.04 -12.06 -8.18
CA CYS A 69 3.25 -13.10 -7.51
C CYS A 69 3.50 -14.52 -8.05
N GLY A 70 3.90 -14.66 -9.32
CA GLY A 70 4.19 -15.96 -9.95
C GLY A 70 3.02 -16.95 -9.97
N GLY A 71 1.79 -16.50 -9.67
CA GLY A 71 0.63 -17.35 -9.46
C GLY A 71 -0.68 -16.58 -9.60
N LEU A 72 -1.26 -16.13 -8.48
CA LEU A 72 -2.54 -15.42 -8.48
C LEU A 72 -2.40 -14.00 -9.04
N VAL A 73 -2.62 -13.82 -10.35
CA VAL A 73 -2.70 -12.52 -10.99
C VAL A 73 -4.05 -11.86 -10.67
N LEU A 74 -4.02 -10.60 -10.24
CA LEU A 74 -5.20 -9.79 -9.97
C LEU A 74 -5.39 -8.81 -11.12
N GLU A 75 -6.18 -9.20 -12.11
CA GLU A 75 -6.38 -8.41 -13.32
C GLU A 75 -7.86 -8.38 -13.72
N GLU A 76 -8.36 -7.16 -13.86
CA GLU A 76 -9.67 -6.80 -14.37
C GLU A 76 -9.54 -5.38 -14.94
N ASN A 77 -10.35 -5.03 -15.94
CA ASN A 77 -10.39 -3.67 -16.47
C ASN A 77 -10.68 -2.68 -15.34
N ASN A 78 -9.80 -1.69 -15.16
CA ASN A 78 -9.90 -0.64 -14.15
C ASN A 78 -10.05 -1.16 -12.70
N LEU A 79 -9.44 -2.31 -12.38
CA LEU A 79 -9.51 -2.90 -11.05
C LEU A 79 -9.12 -1.92 -9.93
N GLU A 80 -8.10 -1.08 -10.15
CA GLU A 80 -7.71 -0.06 -9.18
C GLU A 80 -8.82 0.97 -8.90
N GLU A 81 -9.66 1.28 -9.87
CA GLU A 81 -10.78 2.21 -9.73
C GLU A 81 -11.93 1.53 -9.00
N HIS A 82 -12.25 0.28 -9.37
CA HIS A 82 -13.26 -0.53 -8.67
C HIS A 82 -12.91 -0.69 -7.18
N LEU A 83 -11.64 -0.99 -6.87
CA LEU A 83 -11.15 -1.06 -5.49
C LEU A 83 -11.17 0.29 -4.78
N ALA A 84 -10.81 1.38 -5.47
CA ALA A 84 -10.86 2.73 -4.90
C ALA A 84 -12.29 3.17 -4.56
N GLN A 85 -13.28 2.77 -5.35
CA GLN A 85 -14.70 3.03 -5.10
C GLN A 85 -15.25 2.16 -3.95
N ALA A 86 -14.75 0.93 -3.84
CA ALA A 86 -15.07 -0.04 -2.80
C ALA A 86 -14.54 0.32 -1.40
N VAL A 87 -13.77 1.40 -1.27
CA VAL A 87 -13.30 1.90 0.04
C VAL A 87 -13.83 3.30 0.33
N LYS A 88 -13.84 3.65 1.62
CA LYS A 88 -14.20 4.99 2.11
C LYS A 88 -13.13 5.48 3.08
N VAL A 89 -12.66 6.71 2.89
CA VAL A 89 -11.79 7.36 3.87
C VAL A 89 -12.59 7.69 5.13
N THR A 90 -12.18 7.17 6.27
CA THR A 90 -12.87 7.38 7.56
C THR A 90 -12.08 8.25 8.52
N GLY A 91 -10.83 8.55 8.22
CA GLY A 91 -10.01 9.42 9.03
C GLY A 91 -8.59 9.48 8.48
N TYR A 92 -7.90 10.58 8.76
CA TYR A 92 -6.51 10.75 8.40
C TYR A 92 -5.85 11.72 9.37
N ASN A 93 -4.53 11.60 9.49
CA ASN A 93 -3.67 12.58 10.14
C ASN A 93 -2.36 12.57 9.35
N LEU A 94 -2.21 13.55 8.48
CA LEU A 94 -1.16 13.62 7.47
C LEU A 94 -0.42 14.95 7.58
N SER A 95 0.88 14.92 7.31
CA SER A 95 1.70 16.11 7.12
C SER A 95 2.37 16.07 5.75
N LEU A 96 2.60 17.25 5.18
CA LEU A 96 3.49 17.41 4.03
C LEU A 96 4.93 17.25 4.54
N GLN A 97 5.65 16.27 4.01
CA GLN A 97 7.04 16.03 4.34
C GLN A 97 7.82 15.72 3.07
N GLN A 98 8.52 16.74 2.55
CA GLN A 98 9.34 16.61 1.36
C GLN A 98 10.42 15.55 1.52
N TYR A 99 10.72 14.86 0.42
CA TYR A 99 11.80 13.90 0.32
C TYR A 99 12.79 14.34 -0.75
N SER A 100 14.09 14.39 -0.41
CA SER A 100 15.13 14.77 -1.36
C SER A 100 16.17 13.66 -1.49
N VAL A 101 16.30 13.14 -2.71
CA VAL A 101 17.40 12.25 -3.11
C VAL A 101 17.86 12.71 -4.48
N GLY A 102 19.13 13.15 -4.57
CA GLY A 102 19.73 13.62 -5.83
C GLY A 102 19.36 15.07 -6.21
N GLY A 103 19.01 15.92 -5.25
CA GLY A 103 18.98 17.39 -5.44
C GLY A 103 17.59 18.01 -5.69
N ALA A 104 16.65 17.30 -6.31
CA ALA A 104 15.28 17.81 -6.51
C ALA A 104 14.34 17.34 -5.40
N PRO A 105 13.67 18.25 -4.65
CA PRO A 105 12.70 17.86 -3.64
C PRO A 105 11.45 17.25 -4.27
N ILE A 106 10.88 16.28 -3.57
CA ILE A 106 9.63 15.62 -3.93
C ILE A 106 8.61 15.98 -2.87
N ASP A 107 7.53 16.65 -3.27
CA ASP A 107 6.40 16.86 -2.38
C ASP A 107 5.70 15.53 -2.10
N ALA A 108 5.59 15.21 -0.81
CA ALA A 108 5.18 13.90 -0.34
C ALA A 108 4.42 14.01 0.98
N PHE A 109 3.54 13.06 1.24
CA PHE A 109 2.79 12.97 2.47
C PHE A 109 3.41 11.94 3.41
N LYS A 110 3.19 12.12 4.71
CA LYS A 110 3.49 11.15 5.76
C LYS A 110 2.39 11.16 6.81
N GLY A 111 2.14 10.01 7.44
CA GLY A 111 1.20 9.89 8.56
C GLY A 111 0.16 8.80 8.35
N ARG A 112 -0.98 8.93 9.04
CA ARG A 112 -2.03 7.91 9.11
C ARG A 112 -3.16 8.20 8.12
N TYR A 113 -3.66 7.15 7.50
CA TYR A 113 -4.77 7.17 6.56
C TYR A 113 -5.65 5.94 6.76
N ARG A 114 -6.93 6.12 7.12
CA ARG A 114 -7.86 5.03 7.44
C ARG A 114 -8.88 4.83 6.33
N LEU A 115 -9.01 3.57 5.92
CA LEU A 115 -9.95 3.12 4.90
C LEU A 115 -10.92 2.10 5.48
N LEU A 116 -12.21 2.37 5.36
CA LEU A 116 -13.29 1.39 5.55
C LEU A 116 -13.55 0.67 4.22
N PHE A 117 -13.61 -0.65 4.26
CA PHE A 117 -13.96 -1.51 3.13
C PHE A 117 -15.48 -1.67 3.08
N ARG A 118 -16.08 -1.26 1.96
CA ARG A 118 -17.53 -1.21 1.75
C ARG A 118 -17.96 -1.81 0.41
N GLY A 119 -17.04 -2.48 -0.28
CA GLY A 119 -17.32 -3.17 -1.55
C GLY A 119 -17.96 -4.54 -1.33
N THR A 120 -18.02 -5.30 -2.42
CA THR A 120 -18.40 -6.72 -2.37
C THR A 120 -17.41 -7.52 -1.53
N GLN A 121 -17.80 -8.73 -1.11
CA GLN A 121 -16.90 -9.60 -0.36
C GLN A 121 -15.58 -9.83 -1.12
N SER A 122 -15.65 -10.04 -2.45
CA SER A 122 -14.47 -10.21 -3.31
C SER A 122 -13.59 -8.96 -3.34
N GLN A 123 -14.18 -7.77 -3.54
CA GLN A 123 -13.44 -6.50 -3.53
C GLN A 123 -12.74 -6.26 -2.18
N ASN A 124 -13.44 -6.52 -1.07
CA ASN A 124 -12.89 -6.31 0.27
C ASN A 124 -11.73 -7.29 0.56
N ARG A 125 -11.81 -8.54 0.09
CA ARG A 125 -10.71 -9.52 0.20
C ARG A 125 -9.49 -9.07 -0.60
N ILE A 126 -9.68 -8.60 -1.83
CA ILE A 126 -8.59 -8.07 -2.66
C ILE A 126 -7.97 -6.82 -2.03
N ALA A 127 -8.80 -5.87 -1.57
CA ALA A 127 -8.33 -4.66 -0.90
C ALA A 127 -7.55 -4.97 0.38
N ALA A 128 -8.03 -5.92 1.21
CA ALA A 128 -7.35 -6.37 2.41
C ALA A 128 -6.02 -7.06 2.10
N LEU A 129 -5.99 -7.95 1.11
CA LEU A 129 -4.77 -8.59 0.62
C LEU A 129 -3.73 -7.55 0.20
N LEU A 130 -4.11 -6.59 -0.66
CA LEU A 130 -3.22 -5.54 -1.13
C LEU A 130 -2.77 -4.61 0.00
N ALA A 131 -3.66 -4.31 0.95
CA ALA A 131 -3.31 -3.55 2.15
C ALA A 131 -2.21 -4.29 2.93
N ALA A 132 -2.37 -5.58 3.24
CA ALA A 132 -1.35 -6.36 3.93
C ALA A 132 -0.03 -6.48 3.14
N TYR A 133 -0.12 -6.64 1.82
CA TYR A 133 1.02 -6.68 0.92
C TYR A 133 1.84 -5.37 0.92
N ALA A 134 1.19 -4.24 1.20
CA ALA A 134 1.83 -2.92 1.18
C ALA A 134 3.01 -2.80 2.15
N GLU A 135 3.03 -3.54 3.27
CA GLU A 135 4.18 -3.55 4.19
C GLU A 135 5.46 -4.12 3.57
N TYR A 136 5.32 -5.00 2.58
CA TYR A 136 6.45 -5.62 1.88
C TYR A 136 6.83 -4.83 0.63
N ALA A 137 5.83 -4.36 -0.12
CA ALA A 137 6.03 -3.72 -1.42
C ALA A 137 6.32 -2.21 -1.33
N GLY A 138 5.94 -1.58 -0.22
CA GLY A 138 5.76 -0.14 -0.11
C GLY A 138 4.64 0.36 -1.03
N ILE A 139 4.40 1.68 -1.02
CA ILE A 139 3.38 2.35 -1.83
C ILE A 139 3.97 3.58 -2.53
N GLY A 140 3.69 3.75 -3.82
CA GLY A 140 4.04 4.98 -4.54
C GLY A 140 5.42 4.94 -5.19
N VAL A 141 6.02 6.10 -5.43
CA VAL A 141 7.30 6.23 -6.16
C VAL A 141 8.52 5.98 -5.27
N LYS A 142 9.65 5.61 -5.89
CA LYS A 142 10.98 5.54 -5.24
C LYS A 142 11.05 4.65 -3.99
N THR A 143 10.29 3.56 -3.96
CA THR A 143 10.30 2.62 -2.82
C THR A 143 11.66 1.95 -2.59
N ALA A 144 12.38 1.64 -3.67
CA ALA A 144 13.76 1.15 -3.58
C ALA A 144 14.74 2.16 -2.97
N LEU A 145 14.36 3.45 -2.91
CA LEU A 145 15.15 4.52 -2.31
C LEU A 145 14.59 4.94 -0.94
N GLY A 146 13.75 4.13 -0.29
CA GLY A 146 13.28 4.39 1.07
C GLY A 146 12.02 5.26 1.20
N MET A 147 11.34 5.60 0.09
CA MET A 147 10.00 6.21 0.15
C MET A 147 8.91 5.16 0.27
N GLY A 148 7.71 5.56 0.70
CA GLY A 148 6.52 4.71 0.57
C GLY A 148 6.43 3.53 1.54
N GLY A 149 7.35 3.41 2.50
CA GLY A 149 7.27 2.47 3.60
C GLY A 149 6.05 2.75 4.46
N VAL A 150 5.25 1.71 4.68
CA VAL A 150 3.95 1.78 5.36
C VAL A 150 3.80 0.63 6.35
N LYS A 151 3.10 0.88 7.45
CA LYS A 151 2.63 -0.13 8.42
C LYS A 151 1.12 -0.21 8.35
N ILE A 152 0.59 -1.42 8.47
CA ILE A 152 -0.81 -1.73 8.21
C ILE A 152 -1.42 -2.34 9.47
N SER A 153 -2.48 -1.72 9.96
CA SER A 153 -3.26 -2.23 11.08
C SER A 153 -4.69 -2.48 10.60
N PHE A 154 -5.15 -3.73 10.67
CA PHE A 154 -6.56 -4.02 10.47
C PHE A 154 -7.34 -3.68 11.74
N LEU A 155 -8.44 -2.97 11.58
CA LEU A 155 -9.30 -2.53 12.67
C LEU A 155 -10.60 -3.38 12.67
N PRO A 156 -11.19 -3.65 13.84
CA PRO A 156 -12.40 -4.45 13.98
C PRO A 156 -13.61 -3.86 13.24
#